data_AF-A0A1J5GPE2-F1
#
_entry.id   AF-A0A1J5GPE2-F1
#
_cell.length_a   1.000
_cell.length_b   1.000
_cell.length_c   1.000
_cell.angle_alpha   90.00
_cell.angle_beta   90.00
_cell.angle_gamma   90.00
#
_symmetry.space_group_name_H-M   'P 1'
#
loop_
_entity.id
_entity.type
_entity.pdbx_description
1 polymer ?
#
loop_
_entity_poly.entity_id
_entity_poly.type
_entity_poly.pdbx_seq_one_letter_code
_entity_poly.pdbx_strand_id
1 'polypeptide(L)'
;MKADDNSHYLVYRVLGISLEQGQFIDQYQNAGRFLYKYAGSFLEAAATLCLKFKFPEGKKTRIRNTTGQSPKTFEIDFLNGNDAIEVKWKDATTDGDHKAKEERRVEVIREHGYKPIRVMFYYPQRKQAIEIQKKLKLFYEKLGGEYYGSDEAWEYLKAYSGVDLKNILTQIANERTPENGS
;
A
#
# COMPACT_ATOMS: atom_id res chain seq x y z
N MET A 1 8.56 -18.90 -18.73
CA MET A 1 7.63 -18.54 -19.83
C MET A 1 7.85 -19.34 -21.10
N LYS A 2 8.97 -19.21 -21.84
CA LYS A 2 9.14 -20.02 -23.09
C LYS A 2 9.25 -21.53 -22.86
N ALA A 3 9.64 -21.94 -21.66
CA ALA A 3 9.73 -23.33 -21.23
C ALA A 3 8.52 -23.78 -20.37
N ASP A 4 7.53 -22.91 -20.17
CA ASP A 4 6.37 -23.23 -19.34
C ASP A 4 5.34 -24.02 -20.16
N ASP A 5 4.52 -24.82 -19.50
CA ASP A 5 3.39 -25.50 -20.14
C ASP A 5 2.32 -24.47 -20.56
N ASN A 6 2.14 -24.32 -21.87
CA ASN A 6 1.17 -23.41 -22.48
C ASN A 6 -0.14 -24.13 -22.89
N SER A 7 -0.40 -25.33 -22.37
CA SER A 7 -1.63 -26.10 -22.64
C SER A 7 -2.92 -25.29 -22.40
N HIS A 8 -2.90 -24.40 -21.41
CA HIS A 8 -4.00 -23.50 -21.08
C HIS A 8 -4.37 -22.50 -22.19
N TYR A 9 -3.50 -22.26 -23.18
CA TYR A 9 -3.81 -21.39 -24.33
C TYR A 9 -4.89 -21.94 -25.25
N LEU A 10 -5.28 -23.20 -25.10
CA LEU A 10 -6.51 -23.70 -25.70
C LEU A 10 -7.71 -22.82 -25.32
N VAL A 11 -7.80 -22.39 -24.06
CA VAL A 11 -8.88 -21.51 -23.58
C VAL A 11 -8.81 -20.14 -24.24
N TYR A 12 -7.61 -19.58 -24.41
CA TYR A 12 -7.41 -18.30 -25.10
C TYR A 12 -7.90 -18.38 -26.55
N ARG A 13 -7.62 -19.49 -27.24
CA ARG A 13 -8.12 -19.72 -28.61
C ARG A 13 -9.63 -19.85 -28.69
N VAL A 14 -10.28 -20.50 -27.71
CA VAL A 14 -11.75 -20.53 -27.61
C VAL A 14 -12.34 -19.12 -27.54
N LEU A 15 -11.62 -18.17 -26.91
CA LEU A 15 -12.00 -16.76 -26.82
C LEU A 15 -11.57 -15.91 -28.05
N GLY A 16 -11.05 -16.54 -29.10
CA GLY A 16 -10.60 -15.84 -30.32
C GLY A 16 -9.22 -15.18 -30.23
N ILE A 17 -8.43 -15.51 -29.21
CA ILE A 17 -7.08 -14.97 -29.00
C ILE A 17 -6.04 -15.94 -29.57
N SER A 18 -5.12 -15.45 -30.40
CA SER A 18 -4.04 -16.26 -30.97
C SER A 18 -3.03 -16.68 -29.90
N LEU A 19 -2.23 -17.72 -30.18
CA LEU A 19 -1.16 -18.16 -29.27
C LEU A 19 -0.16 -17.02 -28.99
N GLU A 20 0.23 -16.27 -30.02
CA GLU A 20 1.13 -15.14 -29.91
C GLU A 20 0.55 -14.01 -29.05
N GLN A 21 -0.72 -13.66 -29.27
CA GLN A 21 -1.43 -12.67 -28.44
C GLN A 21 -1.51 -13.13 -26.98
N GLY A 22 -1.79 -14.41 -26.74
CA GLY A 22 -1.78 -15.02 -25.41
C GLY A 22 -0.43 -14.86 -24.70
N GLN A 23 0.67 -15.16 -25.40
CA GLN A 23 2.03 -14.99 -24.86
C GLN A 23 2.33 -13.54 -24.48
N PHE A 24 1.95 -12.58 -25.32
CA PHE A 24 2.14 -11.16 -25.01
C PHE A 24 1.29 -10.72 -23.81
N ILE A 25 0.02 -11.14 -23.74
CA ILE A 25 -0.85 -10.83 -22.60
C ILE A 25 -0.24 -11.31 -21.29
N ASP A 26 0.20 -12.57 -21.24
CA ASP A 26 0.84 -13.12 -20.04
C ASP A 26 2.16 -12.38 -19.71
N GLN A 27 2.95 -12.03 -20.73
CA GLN A 27 4.19 -11.29 -20.54
C GLN A 27 3.93 -9.91 -19.94
N TYR A 28 2.96 -9.17 -20.47
CA TYR A 28 2.57 -7.87 -19.94
C TYR A 28 1.94 -7.96 -18.55
N GLN A 29 1.12 -8.98 -18.30
CA GLN A 29 0.56 -9.22 -16.97
C GLN A 29 1.68 -9.48 -15.94
N ASN A 30 2.67 -10.30 -16.29
CA ASN A 30 3.80 -10.59 -15.43
C ASN A 30 4.69 -9.37 -15.21
N ALA A 31 5.02 -8.63 -16.27
CA ALA A 31 5.78 -7.39 -16.19
C ALA A 31 5.07 -6.33 -15.33
N GLY A 32 3.76 -6.16 -15.53
CA GLY A 32 2.92 -5.28 -14.74
C GLY A 32 2.89 -5.68 -13.27
N ARG A 33 2.70 -6.97 -12.97
CA ARG A 33 2.70 -7.49 -11.58
C ARG A 33 4.05 -7.29 -10.90
N PHE A 34 5.15 -7.53 -11.63
CA PHE A 34 6.50 -7.28 -11.15
C PHE A 34 6.66 -5.80 -10.80
N LEU A 35 6.45 -4.89 -11.76
CA LEU A 35 6.63 -3.46 -11.55
C LEU A 35 5.77 -2.94 -10.40
N TYR A 36 4.48 -3.30 -10.36
CA TYR A 36 3.54 -2.86 -9.33
C TYR A 36 3.98 -3.29 -7.93
N LYS A 37 4.46 -4.54 -7.77
CA LYS A 37 4.99 -5.04 -6.50
C LYS A 37 6.21 -4.24 -6.04
N TYR A 38 7.19 -4.06 -6.91
CA TYR A 38 8.44 -3.39 -6.54
C TYR A 38 8.28 -1.90 -6.34
N ALA A 39 7.45 -1.22 -7.15
CA ALA A 39 7.13 0.19 -6.94
C ALA A 39 6.46 0.42 -5.58
N GLY A 40 5.52 -0.46 -5.20
CA GLY A 40 4.87 -0.38 -3.90
C GLY A 40 5.83 -0.60 -2.73
N SER A 41 6.60 -1.69 -2.77
CA SER A 41 7.60 -1.97 -1.73
C SER A 41 8.67 -0.88 -1.64
N PHE A 42 9.09 -0.32 -2.78
CA PHE A 42 10.04 0.79 -2.82
C PHE A 42 9.50 2.03 -2.09
N LEU A 43 8.28 2.47 -2.40
CA LEU A 43 7.71 3.67 -1.79
C LEU A 43 7.44 3.47 -0.29
N GLU A 44 6.91 2.32 0.11
CA GLU A 44 6.68 2.00 1.52
C GLU A 44 7.99 1.97 2.32
N ALA A 45 9.06 1.40 1.75
CA ALA A 45 10.38 1.38 2.36
C ALA A 45 10.97 2.79 2.46
N ALA A 46 10.90 3.59 1.39
CA ALA A 46 11.40 4.96 1.39
C ALA A 46 10.69 5.85 2.42
N ALA A 47 9.37 5.77 2.53
CA ALA A 47 8.61 6.47 3.56
C ALA A 47 8.99 6.02 4.97
N THR A 48 9.16 4.71 5.19
CA THR A 48 9.64 4.17 6.47
C THR A 48 11.05 4.68 6.81
N LEU A 49 11.93 4.84 5.82
CA LEU A 49 13.25 5.43 6.01
C LEU A 49 13.17 6.90 6.44
N CYS A 50 12.26 7.69 5.86
CA CYS A 50 12.01 9.06 6.31
C CYS A 50 11.57 9.10 7.79
N LEU A 51 10.65 8.22 8.17
CA LEU A 51 10.21 8.10 9.57
C LEU A 51 11.37 7.71 10.50
N LYS A 52 12.18 6.72 10.11
CA LYS A 52 13.38 6.29 10.85
C LYS A 52 14.43 7.38 10.99
N PHE A 53 14.62 8.22 9.97
CA PHE A 53 15.57 9.32 10.01
C PHE A 53 15.23 10.30 11.15
N LYS A 54 13.96 10.61 11.34
CA LYS A 54 13.50 11.50 12.43
C LYS A 54 13.35 10.79 13.77
N PHE A 55 12.89 9.55 13.75
CA PHE A 55 12.61 8.75 14.94
C PHE A 55 13.37 7.41 14.87
N PRO A 56 14.68 7.40 15.22
CA PRO A 56 15.52 6.20 15.13
C PRO A 56 14.99 5.01 15.94
N GLU A 57 14.33 5.29 17.07
CA GLU A 57 13.74 4.28 17.96
C GLU A 57 12.43 3.68 17.43
N GLY A 58 11.75 4.38 16.52
CA GLY A 58 10.48 3.92 15.97
C GLY A 58 10.68 2.63 15.18
N LYS A 59 9.83 1.61 15.36
CA LYS A 59 10.12 0.26 14.85
C LYS A 59 8.90 -0.49 14.37
N LYS A 60 9.13 -1.42 13.45
CA LYS A 60 8.13 -2.40 13.05
C LYS A 60 7.76 -3.27 14.24
N THR A 61 6.47 -3.35 14.54
CA THR A 61 5.98 -4.00 15.77
C THR A 61 4.86 -4.98 15.45
N ARG A 62 4.88 -6.15 16.10
CA ARG A 62 3.77 -7.12 16.03
C ARG A 62 2.99 -7.09 17.32
N ILE A 63 1.68 -6.97 17.20
CA ILE A 63 0.73 -6.99 18.31
C ILE A 63 -0.14 -8.23 18.21
N ARG A 64 -0.58 -8.76 19.35
CA ARG A 64 -1.44 -9.93 19.40
C ARG A 64 -2.84 -9.55 18.93
N ASN A 65 -3.49 -10.40 18.16
CA ASN A 65 -4.91 -10.21 17.86
C ASN A 65 -5.74 -10.51 19.12
N THR A 66 -6.44 -9.50 19.63
CA THR A 66 -7.29 -9.56 20.82
C THR A 66 -8.77 -9.75 20.49
N THR A 67 -9.17 -9.52 19.23
CA THR A 67 -10.58 -9.51 18.80
C THR A 67 -10.97 -10.73 17.95
N GLY A 68 -10.04 -11.62 17.61
CA GLY A 68 -10.33 -12.83 16.83
C GLY A 68 -9.24 -13.89 16.87
N GLN A 69 -9.50 -15.03 16.20
CA GLN A 69 -8.58 -16.17 16.15
C GLN A 69 -7.56 -16.10 15.01
N SER A 70 -7.86 -15.36 13.94
CA SER A 70 -7.00 -15.20 12.76
C SER A 70 -7.10 -13.79 12.19
N PRO A 71 -5.97 -13.17 11.75
CA PRO A 71 -4.59 -13.63 11.97
C PRO A 71 -4.23 -13.61 13.48
N LYS A 72 -3.22 -14.38 13.90
CA LYS A 72 -2.80 -14.42 15.33
C LYS A 72 -2.19 -13.11 15.82
N THR A 73 -1.57 -12.37 14.90
CA THR A 73 -0.92 -11.09 15.16
C THR A 73 -1.21 -10.13 14.03
N PHE A 74 -1.26 -8.85 14.36
CA PHE A 74 -1.20 -7.77 13.39
C PHE A 74 0.18 -7.12 13.42
N GLU A 75 0.60 -6.63 12.27
CA GLU A 75 1.85 -5.89 12.12
C GLU A 75 1.53 -4.40 12.01
N ILE A 76 2.34 -3.59 12.68
CA ILE A 76 2.39 -2.13 12.58
C ILE A 76 3.69 -1.82 11.84
N ASP A 77 3.60 -1.15 10.70
CA ASP A 77 4.76 -0.83 9.86
C ASP A 77 5.78 0.03 10.63
N PHE A 78 5.30 1.03 11.36
CA PHE A 78 6.13 1.91 12.17
C PHE A 78 5.42 2.36 13.45
N LEU A 79 5.92 1.91 14.61
CA LEU A 79 5.44 2.36 15.91
C LEU A 79 6.41 3.38 16.51
N ASN A 80 5.92 4.58 16.81
CA ASN A 80 6.66 5.66 17.46
C ASN A 80 5.90 6.19 18.68
N GLY A 81 6.34 5.81 19.88
CA GLY A 81 5.57 6.08 21.10
C GLY A 81 4.18 5.44 20.99
N ASN A 82 3.14 6.27 20.99
CA ASN A 82 1.76 5.82 20.82
C ASN A 82 1.29 5.78 19.36
N ASP A 83 2.01 6.38 18.42
CA ASP A 83 1.60 6.47 17.03
C ASP A 83 1.93 5.17 16.30
N ALA A 84 0.89 4.41 15.94
CA ALA A 84 0.99 3.18 15.17
C ALA A 84 0.67 3.47 13.70
N ILE A 85 1.73 3.74 12.93
CA ILE A 85 1.64 4.16 11.54
C ILE A 85 1.65 2.95 10.60
N GLU A 86 0.64 2.88 9.74
CA GLU A 86 0.60 2.01 8.57
C GLU A 86 0.94 2.82 7.32
N VAL A 87 1.91 2.34 6.55
CA VAL A 87 2.30 2.95 5.29
C VAL A 87 1.69 2.15 4.14
N LYS A 88 1.07 2.85 3.20
CA LYS A 88 0.51 2.26 1.98
C LYS A 88 0.89 3.12 0.80
N TRP A 89 1.55 2.53 -0.18
CA TRP A 89 1.79 3.24 -1.44
C TRP A 89 0.47 3.49 -2.18
N LYS A 90 -0.40 2.48 -2.23
CA LYS A 90 -1.74 2.51 -2.84
C LYS A 90 -2.57 1.37 -2.27
N ASP A 91 -3.85 1.61 -2.04
CA ASP A 91 -4.75 0.53 -1.63
C ASP A 91 -5.32 -0.21 -2.84
N ALA A 92 -5.23 -1.54 -2.78
CA ALA A 92 -5.84 -2.44 -3.75
C ALA A 92 -7.24 -2.91 -3.31
N THR A 93 -7.70 -2.55 -2.11
CA THR A 93 -8.95 -3.05 -1.50
C THR A 93 -10.14 -2.86 -2.43
N THR A 94 -10.61 -3.97 -2.99
CA THR A 94 -11.80 -4.04 -3.85
C THR A 94 -12.84 -5.05 -3.38
N ASP A 95 -12.57 -5.78 -2.31
CA ASP A 95 -13.49 -6.73 -1.72
C ASP A 95 -13.66 -6.49 -0.20
N GLY A 96 -14.72 -7.08 0.35
CA GLY A 96 -15.12 -6.88 1.75
C GLY A 96 -14.19 -7.53 2.77
N ASP A 97 -13.44 -8.57 2.38
CA ASP A 97 -12.55 -9.30 3.30
C ASP A 97 -11.34 -8.46 3.70
N HIS A 98 -10.71 -7.80 2.73
CA HIS A 98 -9.62 -6.86 3.00
C HIS A 98 -10.06 -5.70 3.90
N LYS A 99 -11.28 -5.19 3.73
CA LYS A 99 -11.85 -4.15 4.60
C LYS A 99 -12.05 -4.64 6.04
N ALA A 100 -12.68 -5.80 6.22
CA ALA A 100 -12.96 -6.34 7.55
C ALA A 100 -11.67 -6.64 8.33
N LYS A 101 -10.62 -7.12 7.64
CA LYS A 101 -9.31 -7.36 8.23
C LYS A 101 -8.65 -6.05 8.68
N GLU A 102 -8.79 -4.98 7.90
CA GLU A 102 -8.26 -3.68 8.26
C GLU A 102 -9.01 -3.07 9.45
N GLU A 103 -10.34 -3.12 9.47
CA GLU A 103 -11.15 -2.66 10.61
C GLU A 103 -10.74 -3.39 11.90
N ARG A 104 -10.57 -4.72 11.83
CA ARG A 104 -10.06 -5.55 12.94
C ARG A 104 -8.69 -5.07 13.42
N ARG A 105 -7.78 -4.76 12.49
CA ARG A 105 -6.42 -4.31 12.80
C ARG A 105 -6.44 -3.01 13.59
N VAL A 106 -7.24 -2.04 13.17
CA VAL A 106 -7.38 -0.73 13.83
C VAL A 106 -7.95 -0.88 15.23
N GLU A 107 -8.97 -1.72 15.41
CA GLU A 107 -9.53 -2.04 16.74
C GLU A 107 -8.46 -2.63 17.67
N VAL A 108 -7.70 -3.62 17.19
CA VAL A 108 -6.65 -4.26 17.98
C VAL A 108 -5.53 -3.28 18.33
N ILE A 109 -5.10 -2.43 17.41
CA ILE A 109 -4.11 -1.37 17.68
C ILE A 109 -4.60 -0.47 18.81
N ARG A 110 -5.86 -0.05 18.75
CA ARG A 110 -6.49 0.80 19.76
C ARG A 110 -6.64 0.10 21.11
N GLU A 111 -6.98 -1.19 21.14
CA GLU A 111 -7.03 -1.99 22.37
C GLU A 111 -5.66 -2.15 23.04
N HIS A 112 -4.57 -2.11 22.27
CA HIS A 112 -3.21 -2.08 22.81
C HIS A 112 -2.79 -0.68 23.30
N GLY A 113 -3.69 0.30 23.26
CA GLY A 113 -3.44 1.67 23.73
C GLY A 113 -2.70 2.55 22.72
N TYR A 114 -2.54 2.10 21.48
CA TYR A 114 -1.90 2.87 20.42
C TYR A 114 -2.92 3.65 19.60
N LYS A 115 -2.49 4.77 19.02
CA LYS A 115 -3.22 5.58 18.07
C LYS A 115 -2.99 5.03 16.65
N PRO A 116 -3.99 4.45 15.99
CA PRO A 116 -3.83 3.96 14.63
C PRO A 116 -3.77 5.13 13.64
N ILE A 117 -2.74 5.16 12.80
CA ILE A 117 -2.56 6.19 11.77
C ILE A 117 -2.33 5.49 10.43
N ARG A 118 -3.09 5.87 9.40
CA ARG A 118 -2.91 5.35 8.04
C ARG A 118 -2.42 6.43 7.09
N VAL A 119 -1.33 6.15 6.39
CA VAL A 119 -0.70 7.07 5.43
C VAL A 119 -0.71 6.41 4.07
N MET A 120 -1.54 6.92 3.15
CA MET A 120 -1.75 6.33 1.83
C MET A 120 -1.44 7.32 0.70
N PHE A 121 -0.35 7.09 -0.02
CA PHE A 121 0.20 8.06 -0.98
C PHE A 121 -0.61 8.22 -2.27
N TYR A 122 -1.18 7.13 -2.81
CA TYR A 122 -1.97 7.17 -4.03
C TYR A 122 -3.38 6.62 -3.80
N TYR A 123 -4.39 7.46 -4.00
CA TYR A 123 -5.80 7.06 -3.88
C TYR A 123 -6.23 6.13 -5.01
N PRO A 124 -7.18 5.20 -4.76
CA PRO A 124 -7.81 4.45 -5.83
C PRO A 124 -8.66 5.36 -6.73
N GLN A 125 -8.74 5.02 -8.01
CA GLN A 125 -9.59 5.71 -9.00
C GLN A 125 -10.96 5.03 -9.20
N ARG A 126 -11.08 3.75 -8.85
CA ARG A 126 -12.33 3.00 -9.02
C ARG A 126 -13.36 3.45 -7.98
N LYS A 127 -14.57 3.82 -8.43
CA LYS A 127 -15.68 4.30 -7.56
C LYS A 127 -15.90 3.42 -6.32
N GLN A 128 -15.96 2.10 -6.49
CA GLN A 128 -16.15 1.18 -5.37
C GLN A 128 -15.02 1.27 -4.34
N ALA A 129 -13.77 1.31 -4.79
CA ALA A 129 -12.61 1.41 -3.92
C ALA A 129 -12.57 2.78 -3.20
N ILE A 130 -12.95 3.86 -3.88
CA ILE A 130 -13.11 5.20 -3.28
C ILE A 130 -14.11 5.16 -2.11
N GLU A 131 -15.28 4.56 -2.31
CA GLU A 131 -16.30 4.47 -1.25
C GLU A 131 -15.85 3.61 -0.06
N ILE A 132 -15.05 2.56 -0.32
CA ILE A 132 -14.44 1.77 0.75
C ILE A 132 -13.44 2.62 1.55
N GLN A 133 -12.56 3.37 0.88
CA GLN A 133 -11.57 4.21 1.55
C GLN A 133 -12.21 5.35 2.36
N LYS A 134 -13.32 5.94 1.88
CA LYS A 134 -14.09 6.93 2.66
C LYS A 134 -14.65 6.32 3.94
N LYS A 135 -15.25 5.13 3.87
CA LYS A 135 -15.76 4.42 5.05
C LYS A 135 -14.63 4.08 6.01
N LEU A 136 -13.47 3.68 5.49
CA LEU A 136 -12.30 3.36 6.30
C LEU A 136 -11.75 4.61 7.00
N LYS A 137 -11.68 5.77 6.33
CA LYS A 137 -11.30 7.05 6.94
C LYS A 137 -12.20 7.39 8.13
N LEU A 138 -13.52 7.34 7.94
CA LEU A 138 -14.49 7.56 9.02
C LEU A 138 -14.34 6.55 10.18
N PHE A 139 -13.97 5.31 9.87
CA PHE A 139 -13.75 4.29 10.89
C PHE A 139 -12.52 4.57 11.75
N TYR A 140 -11.40 4.98 11.12
CA TYR A 140 -10.20 5.44 11.81
C TYR A 140 -10.53 6.61 12.75
N GLU A 141 -11.19 7.65 12.23
CA GLU A 141 -11.58 8.83 13.00
C GLU A 141 -12.49 8.50 14.19
N LYS A 142 -13.48 7.61 13.98
CA LYS A 142 -14.38 7.14 15.05
C LYS A 142 -13.63 6.46 16.21
N LEU A 143 -12.51 5.79 15.92
CA LEU A 143 -11.68 5.13 16.93
C LEU A 143 -10.58 6.03 17.50
N GLY A 144 -10.59 7.33 17.20
CA GLY A 144 -9.58 8.29 17.64
C GLY A 144 -8.24 8.17 16.89
N GLY A 145 -8.24 7.45 15.76
CA GLY A 145 -7.11 7.35 14.84
C GLY A 145 -7.13 8.43 13.77
N GLU A 146 -6.15 8.35 12.86
CA GLU A 146 -6.00 9.29 11.75
C GLU A 146 -5.84 8.56 10.42
N TYR A 147 -6.33 9.20 9.36
CA TYR A 147 -6.22 8.68 8.01
C TYR A 147 -5.87 9.82 7.05
N TYR A 148 -4.75 9.67 6.36
CA TYR A 148 -4.24 10.60 5.37
C TYR A 148 -4.15 9.92 4.01
N GLY A 149 -4.85 10.47 3.02
CA GLY A 149 -4.87 9.95 1.65
C GLY A 149 -4.39 10.98 0.63
N SER A 150 -3.69 10.51 -0.40
CA SER A 150 -3.20 11.36 -1.51
C SER A 150 -2.21 12.43 -1.00
N ASP A 151 -2.41 13.70 -1.39
CA ASP A 151 -1.59 14.82 -0.95
C ASP A 151 -1.53 14.96 0.58
N GLU A 152 -2.61 14.63 1.31
CA GLU A 152 -2.61 14.62 2.77
C GLU A 152 -1.53 13.66 3.34
N ALA A 153 -1.28 12.54 2.67
CA ALA A 153 -0.28 11.55 3.10
C ALA A 153 1.16 12.07 2.90
N TRP A 154 1.40 12.78 1.80
CA TRP A 154 2.69 13.41 1.52
C TRP A 154 2.99 14.54 2.51
N GLU A 155 2.00 15.39 2.76
CA GLU A 155 2.12 16.48 3.75
C GLU A 155 2.28 15.95 5.17
N TYR A 156 1.52 14.91 5.55
CA TYR A 156 1.69 14.23 6.84
C TYR A 156 3.12 13.70 7.00
N LEU A 157 3.64 12.95 6.02
CA LEU A 157 4.99 12.40 6.12
C LEU A 157 6.03 13.52 6.26
N LYS A 158 5.90 14.58 5.47
CA LYS A 158 6.80 15.73 5.51
C LYS A 158 6.74 16.45 6.86
N ALA A 159 5.54 16.70 7.39
CA ALA A 159 5.36 17.33 8.69
C ALA A 159 5.87 16.46 9.85
N TYR A 160 5.59 15.15 9.79
CA TYR A 160 5.93 14.20 10.85
C TYR A 160 7.44 13.87 10.87
N SER A 161 8.05 13.65 9.71
CA SER A 161 9.47 13.28 9.59
C SER A 161 10.41 14.45 9.33
N GLY A 162 9.92 15.59 8.84
CA GLY A 162 10.74 16.70 8.35
C GLY A 162 11.40 16.44 6.98
N VAL A 163 11.07 15.34 6.30
CA VAL A 163 11.66 14.97 5.00
C VAL A 163 10.62 15.08 3.88
N ASP A 164 10.94 15.86 2.85
CA ASP A 164 10.11 15.98 1.65
C ASP A 164 10.38 14.84 0.65
N LEU A 165 9.85 13.65 0.95
CA LEU A 165 10.04 12.47 0.10
C LEU A 165 9.48 12.68 -1.30
N LYS A 166 8.36 13.40 -1.46
CA LYS A 166 7.75 13.66 -2.77
C LYS A 166 8.73 14.43 -3.65
N ASN A 167 9.33 15.50 -3.12
CA ASN A 167 10.32 16.27 -3.86
C ASN A 167 11.58 15.45 -4.19
N ILE A 168 12.10 14.66 -3.25
CA ILE A 168 13.25 13.78 -3.49
C ILE A 168 12.97 12.81 -4.65
N LEU A 169 11.80 12.16 -4.65
CA LEU A 169 11.41 11.24 -5.71
C LEU A 169 11.24 11.95 -7.05
N THR A 170 10.67 13.16 -7.07
CA THR A 170 10.57 13.98 -8.28
C THR A 170 11.94 14.35 -8.84
N GLN A 171 12.90 14.74 -7.99
CA GLN A 171 14.26 15.03 -8.42
C GLN A 171 14.94 13.80 -9.04
N ILE A 172 14.86 12.64 -8.38
CA ILE A 172 15.41 11.37 -8.89
C ILE A 172 14.74 10.99 -10.22
N ALA A 173 13.42 11.19 -10.34
CA ALA A 173 12.70 10.92 -11.58
C ALA A 173 13.20 11.81 -12.71
N ASN A 174 13.32 13.11 -12.48
CA ASN A 174 13.80 14.09 -13.47
C ASN A 174 15.25 13.84 -13.90
N GLU A 175 16.12 13.35 -13.01
CA GLU A 175 17.50 12.97 -13.34
C GLU A 175 17.57 11.71 -14.25
N ARG A 176 16.64 10.76 -14.07
CA ARG A 176 16.65 9.49 -14.80
C ARG A 176 15.86 9.54 -16.11
N THR A 177 14.74 10.25 -16.10
CA THR A 177 13.83 10.37 -17.24
C THR A 177 13.13 11.73 -17.12
N PRO A 178 13.66 12.79 -17.73
CA PRO A 178 13.03 14.11 -17.70
C PRO A 178 11.57 14.04 -18.18
N GLU A 179 10.66 14.76 -17.52
CA GLU A 179 9.22 14.77 -17.89
C GLU A 179 8.96 15.13 -19.36
N ASN A 180 9.88 15.89 -19.99
CA ASN A 180 9.78 16.32 -21.38
C ASN A 180 10.50 15.41 -22.40
N GLY A 181 10.96 14.22 -21.99
CA GLY A 181 11.81 13.38 -22.81
C GLY A 181 13.24 13.94 -22.95
N SER A 182 14.15 13.11 -23.46
CA SER A 182 15.56 13.45 -23.70
C SER A 182 15.74 14.58 -24.70
#